data_AF-A0A6P6FE04-F1
#
_entry.id   AF-A0A6P6FE04-F1
#
_cell.length_a   1.000
_cell.length_b   1.000
_cell.length_c   1.000
_cell.angle_alpha   90.00
_cell.angle_beta   90.00
_cell.angle_gamma   90.00
#
_symmetry.space_group_name_H-M   'P 1'
#
loop_
_entity.id
_entity.type
_entity.pdbx_description
1 polymer ?
#
loop_
_entity_poly.entity_id
_entity_poly.type
_entity_poly.pdbx_seq_one_letter_code
_entity_poly.pdbx_strand_id
1 'polypeptide(L)'
;MESFLELFDPDNNKHSQKDTWNDSENEGNRISDCENSSIDDDQEERLPPEPEQGNVEYKLKLINPSSQRFEHLVTQMKWRLREGHGEAIYQIGVEDNGKLTGLSREDMKASLKTLNDMAARLGATTSILRERHANSKNKDITTHHNKEERQIAEVLIRKLRKGDREDQDSIIDLRLAVTGAQDAGKSTLLGVLTQGELDNGRGRARLNMLRHLHEIKTGRTSSISHEIIGFDSKGHVLNYAEMATAEEICEHASKVVTFIDLAGHRKYLRTTVLGLTGYSPHHVMLVVAPPMNEASQEHMALCLTLGLPFFIVVNKIDLGFYSISETINQLENAINTQGYCKQLIMYNNSQMSWNYESDIIPVFNVSCVTGEGLEDLTNFIKNLSPYNVNSADSDPESCLFQIDETFRVAGLNEPVLGGLLVRGAIAPGTRLLVGPLPDGEFSPVKVVSLHRNKTPCCLVRASQSASLTLAPPTNRSPPLPHLRPGMVLISLWDQPHATLFFQATVLIVYHATAIYSGFQTTVHVGNVRQTCIIKGIMDAKDRGLQTNDTASVLFRFVNHPEYLHVGMRLLLREGRTKGIGKITQIFPLIGQQNSIQ
;
A
#
# COMPACT_ATOMS: atom_id res chain seq x y z
N MET A 1 1.12 32.47 -32.15
CA MET A 1 1.70 31.86 -30.93
C MET A 1 1.58 32.86 -29.78
N GLU A 2 0.38 33.42 -29.63
CA GLU A 2 -0.24 33.69 -28.34
C GLU A 2 -0.50 32.37 -27.59
N SER A 3 -1.20 32.43 -26.45
CA SER A 3 -1.46 31.30 -25.54
C SER A 3 -0.24 30.81 -24.74
N PHE A 4 0.41 31.74 -24.02
CA PHE A 4 1.18 31.39 -22.80
C PHE A 4 1.19 32.49 -21.71
N LEU A 5 0.29 33.49 -21.78
CA LEU A 5 0.28 34.65 -20.87
C LEU A 5 -1.08 34.96 -20.21
N GLU A 6 -2.17 34.26 -20.55
CA GLU A 6 -3.54 34.58 -20.08
C GLU A 6 -3.96 33.86 -18.78
N LEU A 7 -3.01 33.37 -17.97
CA LEU A 7 -3.33 32.58 -16.77
C LEU A 7 -3.23 33.33 -15.43
N PHE A 8 -2.69 34.55 -15.42
CA PHE A 8 -2.50 35.32 -14.18
C PHE A 8 -2.60 36.84 -14.41
N ASP A 9 -3.82 37.39 -14.40
CA ASP A 9 -4.01 38.83 -14.20
C ASP A 9 -5.36 39.13 -13.50
N PRO A 10 -5.36 39.48 -12.20
CA PRO A 10 -6.59 39.71 -11.44
C PRO A 10 -6.70 41.14 -10.86
N ASP A 11 -7.28 42.10 -11.58
CA ASP A 11 -8.09 43.16 -10.93
C ASP A 11 -9.04 43.99 -11.85
N ASN A 12 -10.34 43.77 -11.62
CA ASN A 12 -11.39 44.77 -11.31
C ASN A 12 -11.79 46.01 -12.18
N ASN A 13 -13.12 46.20 -12.16
CA ASN A 13 -13.92 47.45 -12.07
C ASN A 13 -14.30 48.31 -13.32
N LYS A 14 -15.60 48.20 -13.67
CA LYS A 14 -16.62 49.27 -13.81
C LYS A 14 -16.48 50.41 -14.85
N HIS A 15 -17.50 50.51 -15.73
CA HIS A 15 -18.53 51.59 -15.84
C HIS A 15 -19.23 51.50 -17.23
N SER A 16 -20.39 52.11 -17.55
CA SER A 16 -21.72 52.20 -16.90
C SER A 16 -22.69 53.02 -17.79
N GLN A 17 -23.90 52.53 -18.12
CA GLN A 17 -25.08 53.28 -18.62
C GLN A 17 -26.29 52.30 -18.53
N LYS A 18 -27.49 52.63 -18.00
CA LYS A 18 -28.48 53.68 -18.33
C LYS A 18 -29.16 53.45 -19.69
N ASP A 19 -30.48 53.59 -19.86
CA ASP A 19 -31.60 54.07 -19.01
C ASP A 19 -32.91 53.36 -19.51
N THR A 20 -34.19 53.53 -19.06
CA THR A 20 -34.92 54.50 -18.21
C THR A 20 -36.28 53.89 -17.76
N TRP A 21 -36.67 54.04 -16.47
CA TRP A 21 -38.03 54.42 -15.97
C TRP A 21 -39.20 53.38 -16.04
N ASN A 22 -40.31 53.48 -15.28
CA ASN A 22 -40.83 54.56 -14.40
C ASN A 22 -41.67 54.02 -13.19
N ASP A 23 -42.03 54.90 -12.24
CA ASP A 23 -42.71 54.59 -10.95
C ASP A 23 -44.24 54.42 -10.99
N SER A 24 -44.82 53.84 -9.92
CA SER A 24 -46.01 54.38 -9.23
C SER A 24 -46.27 53.71 -7.86
N GLU A 25 -46.81 54.49 -6.92
CA GLU A 25 -47.10 54.09 -5.52
C GLU A 25 -48.57 53.64 -5.34
N ASN A 26 -48.87 52.90 -4.27
CA ASN A 26 -50.12 53.13 -3.52
C ASN A 26 -50.11 52.53 -2.10
N GLU A 27 -50.71 53.23 -1.14
CA GLU A 27 -51.03 52.71 0.21
C GLU A 27 -52.47 52.14 0.23
N GLY A 28 -52.81 51.25 1.20
CA GLY A 28 -54.20 50.77 1.30
C GLY A 28 -54.51 49.71 2.36
N ASN A 29 -54.81 50.16 3.59
CA ASN A 29 -55.51 49.49 4.69
C ASN A 29 -55.81 47.97 4.66
N ARG A 30 -55.21 47.27 5.63
CA ARG A 30 -55.87 46.45 6.68
C ARG A 30 -57.35 46.04 6.46
N ILE A 31 -57.62 44.74 6.55
CA ILE A 31 -58.44 44.11 7.61
C ILE A 31 -58.24 42.56 7.57
N SER A 32 -58.67 41.91 8.65
CA SER A 32 -58.56 40.50 9.08
C SER A 32 -58.97 39.42 8.04
N ASP A 33 -58.72 38.11 8.22
CA ASP A 33 -58.59 37.30 9.45
C ASP A 33 -57.51 36.19 9.41
N CYS A 34 -57.37 35.52 10.55
CA CYS A 34 -56.58 34.30 10.84
C CYS A 34 -57.05 33.07 9.99
N GLU A 35 -56.44 31.88 9.98
CA GLU A 35 -55.69 31.13 11.02
C GLU A 35 -54.53 30.27 10.45
N ASN A 36 -53.82 29.54 11.33
CA ASN A 36 -52.74 28.61 10.97
C ASN A 36 -53.26 27.34 10.27
N SER A 37 -52.54 26.87 9.24
CA SER A 37 -52.58 25.47 8.80
C SER A 37 -51.17 24.93 8.53
N SER A 38 -50.92 23.73 9.06
CA SER A 38 -49.72 22.90 8.89
C SER A 38 -48.99 23.00 7.56
N ILE A 39 -47.65 23.06 7.62
CA ILE A 39 -46.75 22.63 6.53
C ILE A 39 -46.49 21.13 6.71
N ASP A 40 -46.41 20.38 5.61
CA ASP A 40 -46.56 18.92 5.60
C ASP A 40 -45.37 18.12 6.18
N ASP A 41 -45.71 17.02 6.87
CA ASP A 41 -44.78 16.07 7.52
C ASP A 41 -44.42 14.88 6.58
N ASP A 42 -44.88 14.92 5.32
CA ASP A 42 -45.01 13.78 4.40
C ASP A 42 -43.71 13.29 3.72
N GLN A 43 -42.53 13.81 4.10
CA GLN A 43 -41.26 13.48 3.41
C GLN A 43 -40.55 12.21 3.91
N GLU A 44 -40.99 11.55 4.99
CA GLU A 44 -40.29 10.38 5.54
C GLU A 44 -40.54 9.03 4.82
N GLU A 45 -41.61 8.91 4.02
CA GLU A 45 -42.07 7.59 3.49
C GLU A 45 -41.43 7.15 2.15
N ARG A 46 -40.55 7.95 1.53
CA ARG A 46 -39.95 7.61 0.22
C ARG A 46 -38.45 7.83 0.20
N LEU A 47 -37.77 6.88 -0.43
CA LEU A 47 -36.37 7.03 -0.84
C LEU A 47 -36.32 7.56 -2.28
N PRO A 48 -35.17 8.11 -2.74
CA PRO A 48 -34.95 8.36 -4.17
C PRO A 48 -35.13 7.06 -4.98
N PRO A 49 -35.39 7.11 -6.30
CA PRO A 49 -35.44 5.91 -7.14
C PRO A 49 -34.11 5.15 -7.14
N GLU A 50 -34.13 3.85 -7.44
CA GLU A 50 -32.92 3.02 -7.48
C GLU A 50 -31.90 3.59 -8.48
N PRO A 51 -30.63 3.84 -8.07
CA PRO A 51 -29.65 4.41 -8.97
C PRO A 51 -29.15 3.36 -9.98
N GLU A 52 -29.17 3.70 -11.27
CA GLU A 52 -28.71 2.82 -12.36
C GLU A 52 -27.22 2.47 -12.27
N GLN A 53 -26.42 3.26 -11.54
CA GLN A 53 -24.99 3.10 -11.32
C GLN A 53 -24.65 3.20 -9.84
N GLY A 54 -23.48 2.68 -9.43
CA GLY A 54 -23.08 2.60 -8.03
C GLY A 54 -23.62 1.36 -7.30
N ASN A 55 -23.45 1.34 -5.98
CA ASN A 55 -23.45 0.11 -5.18
C ASN A 55 -24.73 -0.15 -4.37
N VAL A 56 -25.79 0.60 -4.60
CA VAL A 56 -27.07 0.47 -3.89
C VAL A 56 -28.09 -0.22 -4.80
N GLU A 57 -28.74 -1.27 -4.31
CA GLU A 57 -29.73 -2.08 -5.03
C GLU A 57 -31.02 -2.21 -4.21
N TYR A 58 -32.18 -2.00 -4.82
CA TYR A 58 -33.48 -2.08 -4.15
C TYR A 58 -34.24 -3.31 -4.62
N LYS A 59 -34.72 -4.19 -3.73
CA LYS A 59 -35.56 -5.31 -4.17
C LYS A 59 -36.74 -5.57 -3.24
N LEU A 60 -37.93 -5.59 -3.83
CA LEU A 60 -39.17 -5.84 -3.13
C LEU A 60 -39.16 -7.20 -2.40
N LYS A 61 -38.76 -8.28 -3.09
CA LYS A 61 -38.68 -9.64 -2.54
C LYS A 61 -37.70 -10.53 -3.31
N LEU A 62 -37.08 -11.49 -2.62
CA LEU A 62 -36.11 -12.45 -3.17
C LEU A 62 -36.47 -13.89 -2.77
N ILE A 63 -37.72 -14.31 -2.99
CA ILE A 63 -38.23 -15.60 -2.53
C ILE A 63 -38.11 -16.65 -3.65
N ASN A 64 -37.44 -17.77 -3.36
CA ASN A 64 -37.33 -18.96 -4.23
C ASN A 64 -37.17 -18.67 -5.75
N PRO A 65 -36.14 -17.93 -6.17
CA PRO A 65 -35.86 -17.70 -7.59
C PRO A 65 -35.55 -19.02 -8.32
N SER A 66 -35.92 -19.10 -9.61
CA SER A 66 -35.45 -20.18 -10.49
C SER A 66 -33.92 -20.15 -10.64
N SER A 67 -33.30 -21.27 -11.03
CA SER A 67 -31.84 -21.38 -11.19
C SER A 67 -31.26 -20.27 -12.09
N GLN A 68 -31.88 -20.02 -13.24
CA GLN A 68 -31.51 -18.93 -14.15
C GLN A 68 -31.67 -17.54 -13.50
N ARG A 69 -32.78 -17.28 -12.79
CA ARG A 69 -32.99 -15.99 -12.12
C ARG A 69 -32.01 -15.79 -10.96
N PHE A 70 -31.69 -16.85 -10.22
CA PHE A 70 -30.66 -16.84 -9.17
C PHE A 70 -29.28 -16.50 -9.75
N GLU A 71 -28.91 -17.06 -10.90
CA GLU A 71 -27.64 -16.73 -11.56
C GLU A 71 -27.61 -15.28 -12.08
N HIS A 72 -28.72 -14.76 -12.61
CA HIS A 72 -28.83 -13.34 -12.97
C HIS A 72 -28.74 -12.41 -11.73
N LEU A 73 -29.30 -12.82 -10.59
CA LEU A 73 -29.20 -12.07 -9.33
C LEU A 73 -27.78 -12.12 -8.75
N VAL A 74 -27.06 -13.23 -8.94
CA VAL A 74 -25.63 -13.38 -8.56
C VAL A 74 -24.71 -12.55 -9.45
N THR A 75 -24.93 -12.48 -10.77
CA THR A 75 -24.15 -11.59 -11.64
C THR A 75 -24.44 -10.12 -11.38
N GLN A 76 -25.70 -9.77 -11.09
CA GLN A 76 -26.08 -8.42 -10.64
C GLN A 76 -25.38 -8.02 -9.33
N MET A 77 -25.38 -8.90 -8.32
CA MET A 77 -24.65 -8.65 -7.07
C MET A 77 -23.14 -8.54 -7.31
N LYS A 78 -22.55 -9.37 -8.18
CA LYS A 78 -21.14 -9.25 -8.56
C LYS A 78 -20.83 -7.88 -9.19
N TRP A 79 -21.77 -7.31 -9.95
CA TRP A 79 -21.63 -5.99 -10.55
C TRP A 79 -21.76 -4.86 -9.53
N ARG A 80 -22.81 -4.85 -8.69
CA ARG A 80 -22.97 -3.86 -7.59
C ARG A 80 -21.78 -3.89 -6.60
N LEU A 81 -21.25 -5.07 -6.29
CA LEU A 81 -20.03 -5.24 -5.49
C LEU A 81 -18.75 -4.75 -6.20
N ARG A 82 -18.71 -4.69 -7.54
CA ARG A 82 -17.59 -4.10 -8.30
C ARG A 82 -17.68 -2.57 -8.31
N GLU A 83 -18.88 -2.04 -8.58
CA GLU A 83 -19.18 -0.59 -8.53
C GLU A 83 -18.84 0.02 -7.16
N GLY A 84 -19.12 -0.71 -6.07
CA GLY A 84 -18.86 -0.27 -4.70
C GLY A 84 -17.55 -0.77 -4.08
N HIS A 85 -16.54 -1.11 -4.90
CA HIS A 85 -15.22 -1.54 -4.42
C HIS A 85 -15.27 -2.61 -3.31
N GLY A 86 -16.06 -3.67 -3.50
CA GLY A 86 -16.24 -4.78 -2.56
C GLY A 86 -17.40 -4.62 -1.57
N GLU A 87 -18.13 -3.50 -1.57
CA GLU A 87 -19.32 -3.28 -0.75
C GLU A 87 -20.56 -2.98 -1.59
N ALA A 88 -21.71 -3.54 -1.24
CA ALA A 88 -23.00 -3.22 -1.85
C ALA A 88 -24.10 -3.17 -0.80
N ILE A 89 -25.02 -2.21 -0.91
CA ILE A 89 -26.14 -2.02 0.03
C ILE A 89 -27.42 -2.49 -0.66
N TYR A 90 -28.01 -3.57 -0.12
CA TYR A 90 -29.28 -4.12 -0.58
C TYR A 90 -30.41 -3.66 0.34
N GLN A 91 -31.43 -3.01 -0.21
CA GLN A 91 -32.62 -2.61 0.54
C GLN A 91 -33.79 -3.53 0.18
N ILE A 92 -34.17 -4.37 1.14
CA ILE A 92 -35.17 -5.43 0.97
C ILE A 92 -36.53 -4.95 1.49
N GLY A 93 -37.59 -5.13 0.70
CA GLY A 93 -38.91 -4.57 0.97
C GLY A 93 -39.12 -3.16 0.41
N VAL A 94 -38.28 -2.74 -0.54
CA VAL A 94 -38.36 -1.47 -1.26
C VAL A 94 -38.61 -1.76 -2.74
N GLU A 95 -39.55 -1.03 -3.37
CA GLU A 95 -39.74 -1.06 -4.83
C GLU A 95 -38.63 -0.25 -5.53
N ASP A 96 -38.27 -0.63 -6.76
CA ASP A 96 -37.25 0.02 -7.60
C ASP A 96 -37.47 1.56 -7.78
N ASN A 97 -38.70 2.03 -7.54
CA ASN A 97 -39.10 3.45 -7.54
C ASN A 97 -38.87 4.19 -6.20
N GLY A 98 -38.23 3.57 -5.20
CA GLY A 98 -37.95 4.14 -3.87
C GLY A 98 -39.08 4.00 -2.83
N LYS A 99 -40.19 3.32 -3.16
CA LYS A 99 -41.37 3.18 -2.29
C LYS A 99 -41.21 2.07 -1.25
N LEU A 100 -41.45 2.42 0.01
CA LEU A 100 -41.29 1.58 1.19
C LEU A 100 -42.51 0.67 1.45
N THR A 101 -42.73 -0.38 0.64
CA THR A 101 -43.90 -1.26 0.79
C THR A 101 -43.78 -2.36 1.85
N GLY A 102 -42.57 -2.80 2.18
CA GLY A 102 -42.24 -3.77 3.21
C GLY A 102 -42.74 -5.21 2.97
N LEU A 103 -42.16 -6.16 3.71
CA LEU A 103 -42.45 -7.60 3.63
C LEU A 103 -43.01 -8.17 4.93
N SER A 104 -43.75 -9.27 4.85
CA SER A 104 -44.06 -10.08 6.04
C SER A 104 -42.77 -10.62 6.66
N ARG A 105 -42.83 -10.99 7.95
CA ARG A 105 -41.67 -11.55 8.67
C ARG A 105 -41.15 -12.86 8.04
N GLU A 106 -42.02 -13.64 7.41
CA GLU A 106 -41.66 -14.88 6.72
C GLU A 106 -41.02 -14.60 5.35
N ASP A 107 -41.62 -13.71 4.56
CA ASP A 107 -41.07 -13.26 3.26
C ASP A 107 -39.71 -12.56 3.40
N MET A 108 -39.54 -11.77 4.47
CA MET A 108 -38.28 -11.12 4.82
C MET A 108 -37.22 -12.19 5.14
N LYS A 109 -37.54 -13.16 6.02
CA LYS A 109 -36.61 -14.25 6.37
C LYS A 109 -36.23 -15.11 5.16
N ALA A 110 -37.17 -15.38 4.25
CA ALA A 110 -36.91 -16.08 3.00
C ALA A 110 -36.00 -15.25 2.05
N SER A 111 -36.31 -13.96 1.88
CA SER A 111 -35.54 -13.05 1.03
C SER A 111 -34.10 -12.85 1.54
N LEU A 112 -33.93 -12.69 2.86
CA LEU A 112 -32.61 -12.64 3.51
C LEU A 112 -31.85 -13.96 3.32
N LYS A 113 -32.51 -15.12 3.45
CA LYS A 113 -31.84 -16.41 3.16
C LYS A 113 -31.32 -16.46 1.73
N THR A 114 -32.14 -16.14 0.73
CA THR A 114 -31.70 -16.14 -0.67
C THR A 114 -30.62 -15.09 -0.93
N LEU A 115 -30.65 -13.94 -0.27
CA LEU A 115 -29.56 -12.95 -0.31
C LEU A 115 -28.24 -13.51 0.25
N ASN A 116 -28.30 -14.27 1.35
CA ASN A 116 -27.15 -14.96 1.94
C ASN A 116 -26.63 -16.06 1.00
N ASP A 117 -27.52 -16.84 0.36
CA ASP A 117 -27.16 -17.87 -0.62
C ASP A 117 -26.48 -17.25 -1.87
N MET A 118 -26.97 -16.09 -2.34
CA MET A 118 -26.37 -15.30 -3.42
C MET A 118 -24.98 -14.78 -3.02
N ALA A 119 -24.85 -14.18 -1.83
CA ALA A 119 -23.59 -13.67 -1.31
C ALA A 119 -22.55 -14.78 -1.11
N ALA A 120 -22.96 -15.93 -0.56
CA ALA A 120 -22.11 -17.10 -0.36
C ALA A 120 -21.54 -17.63 -1.68
N ARG A 121 -22.32 -17.63 -2.77
CA ARG A 121 -21.84 -18.02 -4.12
C ARG A 121 -20.80 -17.03 -4.69
N LEU A 122 -20.69 -15.82 -4.15
CA LEU A 122 -19.65 -14.82 -4.46
C LEU A 122 -18.54 -14.73 -3.40
N GLY A 123 -18.58 -15.55 -2.34
CA GLY A 123 -17.68 -15.50 -1.18
C GLY A 123 -18.00 -14.41 -0.15
N ALA A 124 -18.95 -13.52 -0.44
CA ALA A 124 -19.33 -12.37 0.37
C ALA A 124 -20.11 -12.76 1.65
N THR A 125 -20.22 -11.80 2.56
CA THR A 125 -21.03 -11.87 3.78
C THR A 125 -22.05 -10.74 3.83
N THR A 126 -23.21 -11.04 4.38
CA THR A 126 -24.33 -10.12 4.61
C THR A 126 -24.35 -9.63 6.06
N SER A 127 -24.60 -8.35 6.27
CA SER A 127 -24.79 -7.75 7.60
C SER A 127 -25.95 -6.76 7.55
N ILE A 128 -26.91 -6.88 8.48
CA ILE A 128 -28.07 -5.99 8.54
C ILE A 128 -27.63 -4.69 9.22
N LEU A 129 -27.64 -3.58 8.48
CA LEU A 129 -27.32 -2.25 9.02
C LEU A 129 -28.50 -1.67 9.80
N ARG A 130 -29.72 -1.84 9.26
CA ARG A 130 -30.97 -1.36 9.88
C ARG A 130 -32.13 -2.26 9.51
N GLU A 131 -33.04 -2.46 10.46
CA GLU A 131 -34.42 -2.88 10.20
C GLU A 131 -35.35 -1.68 10.47
N ARG A 132 -36.35 -1.48 9.60
CA ARG A 132 -37.44 -0.52 9.81
C ARG A 132 -38.78 -1.27 9.75
N HIS A 133 -39.72 -0.90 10.61
CA HIS A 133 -41.09 -1.39 10.54
C HIS A 133 -41.95 -0.37 9.78
N ALA A 134 -42.55 -0.78 8.67
CA ALA A 134 -43.45 0.05 7.87
C ALA A 134 -44.81 0.14 8.56
N ASN A 135 -44.99 1.22 9.33
CA ASN A 135 -46.23 1.50 10.05
C ASN A 135 -47.35 1.91 9.08
N SER A 136 -48.14 0.93 8.61
CA SER A 136 -49.37 1.23 7.86
C SER A 136 -50.38 2.00 8.71
N LYS A 137 -50.34 3.33 8.55
CA LYS A 137 -51.18 4.34 9.19
C LYS A 137 -52.43 4.70 8.37
N ASN A 138 -52.75 3.95 7.32
CA ASN A 138 -54.04 4.08 6.64
C ASN A 138 -55.19 3.77 7.60
N LYS A 139 -55.75 4.83 8.18
CA LYS A 139 -57.07 4.83 8.80
C LYS A 139 -58.12 4.82 7.69
N ASP A 140 -58.40 3.65 7.13
CA ASP A 140 -59.66 3.41 6.42
C ASP A 140 -60.36 2.19 6.98
N ILE A 141 -61.67 2.34 7.19
CA ILE A 141 -62.46 1.42 8.00
C ILE A 141 -63.27 0.51 7.07
N THR A 142 -62.76 -0.69 6.79
CA THR A 142 -63.49 -1.98 6.90
C THR A 142 -62.68 -3.15 6.33
N THR A 143 -62.10 -3.97 7.19
CA THR A 143 -62.12 -5.47 7.15
C THR A 143 -61.22 -6.03 8.25
N HIS A 144 -61.67 -7.10 8.93
CA HIS A 144 -60.87 -7.78 9.96
C HIS A 144 -59.99 -8.87 9.33
N HIS A 145 -58.81 -8.48 8.84
CA HIS A 145 -57.69 -9.40 8.60
C HIS A 145 -56.41 -8.84 9.23
N ASN A 146 -55.44 -9.73 9.48
CA ASN A 146 -54.28 -9.47 10.34
C ASN A 146 -53.52 -8.20 9.94
N LYS A 147 -53.28 -7.30 10.90
CA LYS A 147 -52.22 -6.28 10.78
C LYS A 147 -50.87 -6.97 10.95
N GLU A 148 -50.40 -7.60 9.88
CA GLU A 148 -49.03 -8.10 9.80
C GLU A 148 -48.06 -6.92 9.77
N GLU A 149 -47.14 -6.87 10.75
CA GLU A 149 -46.05 -5.91 10.74
C GLU A 149 -45.17 -6.15 9.53
N ARG A 150 -45.05 -5.12 8.68
CA ARG A 150 -44.18 -5.18 7.51
C ARG A 150 -42.79 -4.66 7.85
N GLN A 151 -41.78 -5.46 7.55
CA GLN A 151 -40.38 -5.12 7.79
C GLN A 151 -39.69 -4.70 6.49
N ILE A 152 -38.72 -3.80 6.61
CA ILE A 152 -37.80 -3.34 5.56
C ILE A 152 -36.40 -3.49 6.13
N ALA A 153 -35.47 -4.10 5.37
CA ALA A 153 -34.10 -4.36 5.84
C ALA A 153 -33.07 -3.69 4.92
N GLU A 154 -32.20 -2.89 5.51
CA GLU A 154 -31.02 -2.31 4.87
C GLU A 154 -29.83 -3.22 5.18
N VAL A 155 -29.34 -3.95 4.17
CA VAL A 155 -28.34 -5.02 4.31
C VAL A 155 -27.06 -4.63 3.56
N LEU A 156 -25.97 -4.44 4.30
CA LEU A 156 -24.63 -4.33 3.72
C LEU A 156 -24.11 -5.73 3.37
N ILE A 157 -23.91 -5.96 2.08
CA ILE A 157 -23.15 -7.08 1.55
C ILE A 157 -21.72 -6.62 1.38
N ARG A 158 -20.79 -7.26 2.10
CA ARG A 158 -19.36 -7.03 1.97
C ARG A 158 -18.70 -8.28 1.39
N LYS A 159 -17.97 -8.11 0.29
CA LYS A 159 -17.15 -9.16 -0.30
C LYS A 159 -15.86 -9.30 0.52
N LEU A 160 -15.92 -10.13 1.55
CA LEU A 160 -14.75 -10.61 2.26
C LEU A 160 -13.81 -11.33 1.28
N ARG A 161 -12.49 -11.14 1.44
CA ARG A 161 -11.51 -12.00 0.79
C ARG A 161 -11.62 -13.41 1.37
N LYS A 162 -11.16 -14.43 0.64
CA LYS A 162 -11.12 -15.80 1.18
C LYS A 162 -10.32 -15.92 2.48
N GLY A 163 -9.30 -15.08 2.67
CA GLY A 163 -8.50 -14.98 3.91
C GLY A 163 -8.97 -13.95 4.95
N ASP A 164 -10.15 -13.34 4.77
CA ASP A 164 -10.85 -12.56 5.82
C ASP A 164 -11.80 -13.46 6.66
N ARG A 165 -11.99 -14.74 6.29
CA ARG A 165 -12.64 -15.74 7.14
C ARG A 165 -11.61 -16.35 8.11
N GLU A 166 -12.06 -16.76 9.29
CA GLU A 166 -11.18 -17.23 10.36
C GLU A 166 -10.52 -18.58 10.01
N ASP A 167 -11.19 -19.42 9.22
CA ASP A 167 -10.69 -20.72 8.75
C ASP A 167 -10.12 -20.68 7.32
N GLN A 168 -8.84 -20.27 7.17
CA GLN A 168 -7.79 -21.00 6.43
C GLN A 168 -6.51 -20.18 6.20
N ASP A 169 -5.39 -20.89 6.12
CA ASP A 169 -4.04 -20.33 6.12
C ASP A 169 -3.69 -19.42 4.95
N SER A 170 -3.03 -18.32 5.30
CA SER A 170 -2.09 -17.51 4.50
C SER A 170 -2.15 -17.62 2.97
N ILE A 171 -2.74 -16.59 2.34
CA ILE A 171 -2.20 -16.13 1.04
C ILE A 171 -0.75 -15.69 1.31
N ILE A 172 0.22 -16.36 0.70
CA ILE A 172 1.64 -16.05 0.92
C ILE A 172 1.99 -14.75 0.18
N ASP A 173 2.07 -13.64 0.93
CA ASP A 173 2.46 -12.31 0.46
C ASP A 173 4.00 -12.17 0.43
N LEU A 174 4.64 -12.48 -0.69
CA LEU A 174 6.08 -12.29 -0.89
C LEU A 174 6.37 -10.88 -1.43
N ARG A 175 7.40 -10.19 -0.89
CA ARG A 175 7.93 -8.93 -1.44
C ARG A 175 9.31 -9.17 -2.00
N LEU A 176 9.53 -8.82 -3.27
CA LEU A 176 10.76 -9.12 -4.00
C LEU A 176 11.28 -7.86 -4.71
N ALA A 177 12.37 -7.28 -4.22
CA ALA A 177 12.94 -6.08 -4.82
C ALA A 177 13.86 -6.42 -6.00
N VAL A 178 13.77 -5.68 -7.10
CA VAL A 178 14.56 -5.90 -8.31
C VAL A 178 15.61 -4.82 -8.44
N THR A 179 16.89 -5.21 -8.42
CA THR A 179 18.02 -4.30 -8.28
C THR A 179 19.13 -4.64 -9.29
N GLY A 180 20.09 -3.72 -9.47
CA GLY A 180 21.16 -3.84 -10.48
C GLY A 180 21.23 -2.67 -11.46
N ALA A 181 22.25 -2.64 -12.30
CA ALA A 181 22.61 -1.48 -13.12
C ALA A 181 21.52 -0.99 -14.09
N GLN A 182 21.74 0.22 -14.64
CA GLN A 182 21.08 0.67 -15.86
C GLN A 182 21.33 -0.36 -16.98
N ASP A 183 20.36 -0.52 -17.87
CA ASP A 183 20.43 -1.36 -19.07
C ASP A 183 20.65 -2.88 -18.85
N ALA A 184 20.76 -3.35 -17.60
CA ALA A 184 20.70 -4.78 -17.24
C ALA A 184 19.32 -5.44 -17.52
N GLY A 185 18.30 -4.65 -17.84
CA GLY A 185 17.00 -5.14 -18.30
C GLY A 185 15.99 -5.47 -17.20
N LYS A 186 16.17 -5.02 -15.95
CA LYS A 186 15.22 -5.22 -14.81
C LYS A 186 13.74 -5.06 -15.19
N SER A 187 13.37 -3.85 -15.64
CA SER A 187 11.99 -3.51 -16.01
C SER A 187 11.54 -4.23 -17.29
N THR A 188 12.46 -4.70 -18.13
CA THR A 188 12.14 -5.59 -19.26
C THR A 188 11.77 -6.98 -18.76
N LEU A 189 12.61 -7.57 -17.89
CA LEU A 189 12.38 -8.88 -17.27
C LEU A 189 11.08 -8.89 -16.46
N LEU A 190 10.78 -7.81 -15.73
CA LEU A 190 9.51 -7.63 -15.03
C LEU A 190 8.32 -7.56 -16.00
N GLY A 191 8.41 -6.82 -17.10
CA GLY A 191 7.38 -6.81 -18.14
C GLY A 191 7.12 -8.21 -18.70
N VAL A 192 8.18 -8.95 -19.05
CA VAL A 192 8.07 -10.32 -19.57
C VAL A 192 7.43 -11.26 -18.54
N LEU A 193 7.89 -11.26 -17.28
CA LEU A 193 7.36 -12.12 -16.21
C LEU A 193 5.93 -11.75 -15.78
N THR A 194 5.51 -10.49 -15.90
CA THR A 194 4.17 -10.05 -15.49
C THR A 194 3.12 -10.15 -16.60
N GLN A 195 3.54 -10.15 -17.88
CA GLN A 195 2.65 -10.15 -19.04
C GLN A 195 2.71 -11.42 -19.90
N GLY A 196 3.78 -12.23 -19.78
CA GLY A 196 3.98 -13.47 -20.55
C GLY A 196 4.49 -13.26 -21.98
N GLU A 197 4.55 -12.02 -22.46
CA GLU A 197 5.13 -11.69 -23.77
C GLU A 197 6.64 -11.46 -23.71
N LEU A 198 7.39 -12.10 -24.62
CA LEU A 198 8.83 -11.88 -24.79
C LEU A 198 9.15 -10.47 -25.34
N ASP A 199 10.33 -9.96 -24.99
CA ASP A 199 10.79 -8.66 -25.48
C ASP A 199 11.38 -8.75 -26.88
N ASN A 200 11.17 -7.72 -27.70
CA ASN A 200 11.67 -7.65 -29.07
C ASN A 200 13.14 -7.17 -29.18
N GLY A 201 13.93 -7.33 -28.11
CA GLY A 201 15.29 -6.81 -27.97
C GLY A 201 15.40 -5.28 -27.92
N ARG A 202 14.30 -4.54 -28.06
CA ARG A 202 14.26 -3.06 -28.03
C ARG A 202 13.59 -2.50 -26.77
N GLY A 203 13.20 -3.36 -25.82
CA GLY A 203 12.52 -2.96 -24.59
C GLY A 203 11.06 -2.59 -24.78
N ARG A 204 10.34 -3.29 -25.67
CA ARG A 204 8.88 -3.28 -25.79
C ARG A 204 8.22 -3.63 -24.47
N ALA A 205 8.64 -4.72 -23.83
CA ALA A 205 8.07 -5.16 -22.54
C ALA A 205 8.29 -4.12 -21.42
N ARG A 206 9.42 -3.39 -21.46
CA ARG A 206 9.70 -2.28 -20.53
C ARG A 206 8.73 -1.11 -20.68
N LEU A 207 8.22 -0.79 -21.88
CA LEU A 207 7.35 0.38 -22.09
C LEU A 207 6.09 0.32 -21.22
N ASN A 208 5.54 -0.88 -21.02
CA ASN A 208 4.35 -1.14 -20.22
C ASN A 208 4.57 -0.91 -18.71
N MET A 209 5.82 -0.75 -18.26
CA MET A 209 6.20 -0.51 -16.86
C MET A 209 6.52 0.97 -16.57
N LEU A 210 6.67 1.83 -17.59
CA LEU A 210 7.07 3.23 -17.42
C LEU A 210 5.88 4.11 -17.04
N ARG A 211 5.94 4.79 -15.90
CA ARG A 211 4.79 5.51 -15.32
C ARG A 211 4.83 7.01 -15.60
N HIS A 212 5.99 7.58 -15.89
CA HIS A 212 6.14 9.03 -16.09
C HIS A 212 6.68 9.42 -17.48
N LEU A 213 6.23 10.57 -18.00
CA LEU A 213 6.58 11.07 -19.33
C LEU A 213 8.10 11.24 -19.55
N HIS A 214 8.86 11.59 -18.51
CA HIS A 214 10.32 11.69 -18.60
C HIS A 214 11.02 10.33 -18.66
N GLU A 215 10.41 9.27 -18.12
CA GLU A 215 10.93 7.90 -18.21
C GLU A 215 10.75 7.37 -19.63
N ILE A 216 9.55 7.58 -20.21
CA ILE A 216 9.25 7.26 -21.61
C ILE A 216 10.21 8.01 -22.55
N LYS A 217 10.42 9.32 -22.33
CA LYS A 217 11.34 10.14 -23.15
C LYS A 217 12.83 9.79 -23.00
N THR A 218 13.25 9.18 -21.89
CA THR A 218 14.68 8.91 -21.61
C THR A 218 15.04 7.42 -21.56
N GLY A 219 14.06 6.52 -21.63
CA GLY A 219 14.22 5.07 -21.49
C GLY A 219 14.64 4.60 -20.09
N ARG A 220 14.56 5.46 -19.07
CA ARG A 220 15.13 5.24 -17.73
C ARG A 220 14.07 5.30 -16.64
N THR A 221 13.93 4.22 -15.87
CA THR A 221 13.13 4.23 -14.63
C THR A 221 13.74 5.13 -13.56
N SER A 222 12.88 5.77 -12.79
CA SER A 222 13.23 6.84 -11.84
C SER A 222 12.41 6.81 -10.54
N SER A 223 11.14 6.41 -10.62
CA SER A 223 10.30 6.07 -9.47
C SER A 223 10.52 4.62 -9.02
N ILE A 224 9.91 4.25 -7.91
CA ILE A 224 9.64 2.85 -7.56
C ILE A 224 8.36 2.44 -8.29
N SER A 225 8.27 1.22 -8.81
CA SER A 225 7.01 0.62 -9.24
C SER A 225 6.73 -0.66 -8.47
N HIS A 226 5.44 -0.92 -8.24
CA HIS A 226 4.94 -2.15 -7.66
C HIS A 226 4.14 -2.89 -8.72
N GLU A 227 4.58 -4.10 -9.05
CA GLU A 227 3.94 -5.01 -9.98
C GLU A 227 3.72 -6.36 -9.28
N ILE A 228 2.70 -7.12 -9.67
CA ILE A 228 2.24 -8.31 -8.91
C ILE A 228 2.20 -9.52 -9.83
N ILE A 229 2.68 -10.68 -9.36
CA ILE A 229 2.43 -11.98 -9.98
C ILE A 229 1.67 -12.88 -8.98
N GLY A 230 0.54 -13.43 -9.40
CA GLY A 230 -0.19 -14.45 -8.63
C GLY A 230 0.05 -15.87 -9.12
N PHE A 231 0.22 -16.79 -8.18
CA PHE A 231 0.31 -18.23 -8.45
C PHE A 231 -0.93 -18.96 -7.90
N ASP A 232 -1.54 -19.80 -8.74
CA ASP A 232 -2.55 -20.77 -8.32
C ASP A 232 -1.96 -21.85 -7.38
N SER A 233 -2.83 -22.57 -6.69
CA SER A 233 -2.56 -23.82 -5.96
C SER A 233 -1.72 -24.84 -6.75
N LYS A 234 -1.92 -24.97 -8.07
CA LYS A 234 -1.10 -25.81 -8.97
C LYS A 234 0.23 -25.17 -9.36
N GLY A 235 0.38 -23.87 -9.08
CA GLY A 235 1.57 -23.08 -9.35
C GLY A 235 1.68 -22.52 -10.77
N HIS A 236 0.57 -22.44 -11.51
CA HIS A 236 0.50 -21.68 -12.76
C HIS A 236 0.44 -20.18 -12.45
N VAL A 237 1.02 -19.36 -13.33
CA VAL A 237 0.92 -17.89 -13.26
C VAL A 237 -0.47 -17.44 -13.72
N LEU A 238 -1.18 -16.72 -12.85
CA LEU A 238 -2.55 -16.24 -13.11
C LEU A 238 -2.59 -14.99 -14.01
N ASN A 239 -1.51 -14.22 -14.06
CA ASN A 239 -1.42 -12.97 -14.82
C ASN A 239 -1.61 -13.14 -16.34
N TYR A 240 -1.34 -14.33 -16.88
CA TYR A 240 -1.40 -14.58 -18.32
C TYR A 240 -2.82 -14.87 -18.82
N ALA A 241 -3.83 -14.81 -17.94
CA ALA A 241 -5.24 -14.81 -18.32
C ALA A 241 -5.65 -13.41 -18.83
N GLU A 242 -6.41 -13.37 -19.93
CA GLU A 242 -6.86 -12.11 -20.52
C GLU A 242 -7.63 -11.25 -19.50
N MET A 243 -7.27 -9.96 -19.43
CA MET A 243 -7.84 -8.95 -18.54
C MET A 243 -7.72 -9.21 -17.03
N ALA A 244 -6.80 -10.08 -16.58
CA ALA A 244 -6.56 -10.32 -15.16
C ALA A 244 -6.18 -9.02 -14.39
N THR A 245 -7.12 -8.47 -13.62
CA THR A 245 -6.84 -7.30 -12.76
C THR A 245 -6.01 -7.72 -11.55
N ALA A 246 -5.24 -6.78 -10.98
CA ALA A 246 -4.53 -7.01 -9.70
C ALA A 246 -5.47 -7.46 -8.57
N GLU A 247 -6.75 -7.11 -8.65
CA GLU A 247 -7.82 -7.51 -7.74
C GLU A 247 -8.15 -9.00 -7.89
N GLU A 248 -8.47 -9.43 -9.11
CA GLU A 248 -8.79 -10.83 -9.44
C GLU A 248 -7.57 -11.76 -9.23
N ILE A 249 -6.36 -11.28 -9.52
CA ILE A 249 -5.11 -11.99 -9.19
C ILE A 249 -5.02 -12.24 -7.68
N CYS A 250 -5.35 -11.27 -6.83
CA CYS A 250 -5.33 -11.42 -5.37
C CYS A 250 -6.50 -12.28 -4.81
N GLU A 251 -7.58 -12.47 -5.56
CA GLU A 251 -8.71 -13.33 -5.15
C GLU A 251 -8.52 -14.81 -5.53
N HIS A 252 -7.76 -15.07 -6.59
CA HIS A 252 -7.55 -16.41 -7.15
C HIS A 252 -6.18 -17.01 -6.81
N ALA A 253 -5.18 -16.21 -6.43
CA ALA A 253 -3.86 -16.70 -6.06
C ALA A 253 -3.83 -17.36 -4.67
N SER A 254 -3.12 -18.48 -4.57
CA SER A 254 -2.66 -19.06 -3.29
C SER A 254 -1.38 -18.37 -2.78
N LYS A 255 -0.58 -17.80 -3.69
CA LYS A 255 0.63 -17.03 -3.38
C LYS A 255 0.72 -15.79 -4.27
N VAL A 256 0.99 -14.65 -3.66
CA VAL A 256 1.12 -13.35 -4.33
C VAL A 256 2.56 -12.85 -4.18
N VAL A 257 3.23 -12.56 -5.29
CA VAL A 257 4.58 -11.99 -5.30
C VAL A 257 4.49 -10.55 -5.79
N THR A 258 4.68 -9.62 -4.86
CA THR A 258 4.79 -8.18 -5.16
C THR A 258 6.25 -7.85 -5.48
N PHE A 259 6.51 -7.54 -6.73
CA PHE A 259 7.79 -7.03 -7.21
C PHE A 259 7.90 -5.54 -6.91
N ILE A 260 9.12 -5.09 -6.59
CA ILE A 260 9.46 -3.69 -6.35
C ILE A 260 10.58 -3.34 -7.35
N ASP A 261 10.27 -2.71 -8.48
CA ASP A 261 11.31 -2.30 -9.44
C ASP A 261 12.07 -1.09 -8.88
N LEU A 262 13.39 -1.16 -8.88
CA LEU A 262 14.26 -0.11 -8.37
C LEU A 262 15.06 0.53 -9.50
N ALA A 263 15.14 1.85 -9.51
CA ALA A 263 15.87 2.60 -10.53
C ALA A 263 17.37 2.21 -10.56
N GLY A 264 17.85 1.72 -11.71
CA GLY A 264 19.22 1.22 -11.85
C GLY A 264 20.30 2.28 -12.14
N HIS A 265 19.90 3.52 -12.41
CA HIS A 265 20.84 4.60 -12.71
C HIS A 265 21.30 5.29 -11.43
N ARG A 266 22.62 5.42 -11.23
CA ARG A 266 23.28 6.06 -10.07
C ARG A 266 22.66 7.40 -9.60
N LYS A 267 22.05 8.20 -10.49
CA LYS A 267 21.31 9.43 -10.14
C LYS A 267 20.14 9.16 -9.18
N TYR A 268 19.45 8.04 -9.35
CA TYR A 268 18.27 7.62 -8.59
C TYR A 268 18.58 6.61 -7.49
N LEU A 269 19.86 6.36 -7.17
CA LEU A 269 20.25 5.41 -6.12
C LEU A 269 19.74 5.80 -4.71
N ARG A 270 19.26 7.03 -4.51
CA ARG A 270 18.53 7.45 -3.30
C ARG A 270 17.14 6.80 -3.22
N THR A 271 16.47 6.63 -4.35
CA THR A 271 15.20 5.91 -4.53
C THR A 271 15.43 4.42 -4.30
N THR A 272 16.48 3.85 -4.89
CA THR A 272 16.88 2.44 -4.73
C THR A 272 17.15 2.05 -3.27
N VAL A 273 17.87 2.91 -2.52
CA VAL A 273 18.09 2.68 -1.08
C VAL A 273 16.77 2.69 -0.32
N LEU A 274 15.88 3.66 -0.56
CA LEU A 274 14.55 3.71 0.08
C LEU A 274 13.71 2.46 -0.23
N GLY A 275 13.77 1.95 -1.46
CA GLY A 275 13.12 0.70 -1.85
C GLY A 275 13.65 -0.54 -1.13
N LEU A 276 14.93 -0.57 -0.75
CA LEU A 276 15.56 -1.67 -0.02
C LEU A 276 15.43 -1.53 1.51
N THR A 277 15.39 -0.32 2.07
CA THR A 277 15.29 -0.11 3.52
C THR A 277 13.85 0.04 4.01
N GLY A 278 12.98 0.70 3.24
CA GLY A 278 11.63 1.08 3.66
C GLY A 278 10.62 -0.05 3.53
N TYR A 279 10.24 -0.38 2.30
CA TYR A 279 9.32 -1.48 1.95
C TYR A 279 9.78 -2.89 2.40
N SER A 280 10.94 -2.99 3.07
CA SER A 280 11.59 -4.20 3.61
C SER A 280 11.31 -5.47 2.79
N PRO A 281 11.91 -5.59 1.59
CA PRO A 281 11.69 -6.75 0.73
C PRO A 281 12.13 -8.04 1.43
N HIS A 282 11.28 -9.07 1.37
CA HIS A 282 11.62 -10.40 1.89
C HIS A 282 12.78 -11.04 1.13
N HIS A 283 12.95 -10.70 -0.15
CA HIS A 283 13.98 -11.20 -1.06
C HIS A 283 14.40 -10.14 -2.09
N VAL A 284 15.61 -10.26 -2.63
CA VAL A 284 16.14 -9.33 -3.66
C VAL A 284 16.64 -10.10 -4.89
N MET A 285 16.24 -9.66 -6.09
CA MET A 285 16.71 -10.16 -7.37
C MET A 285 17.72 -9.17 -7.97
N LEU A 286 19.00 -9.54 -7.95
CA LEU A 286 20.08 -8.76 -8.55
C LEU A 286 20.21 -9.12 -10.04
N VAL A 287 19.65 -8.28 -10.91
CA VAL A 287 19.75 -8.46 -12.36
C VAL A 287 21.04 -7.84 -12.88
N VAL A 288 21.84 -8.67 -13.53
CA VAL A 288 23.13 -8.34 -14.16
C VAL A 288 22.99 -8.59 -15.65
N ALA A 289 23.65 -7.78 -16.48
CA ALA A 289 23.94 -8.15 -17.86
C ALA A 289 25.47 -8.06 -18.05
N PRO A 290 26.11 -8.98 -18.78
CA PRO A 290 27.52 -8.86 -19.14
C PRO A 290 27.78 -7.63 -20.04
N PRO A 291 28.94 -6.95 -19.93
CA PRO A 291 29.96 -7.10 -18.90
C PRO A 291 29.58 -6.41 -17.57
N MET A 292 30.23 -6.78 -16.46
CA MET A 292 29.95 -6.17 -15.16
C MET A 292 30.27 -4.66 -15.11
N ASN A 293 29.26 -3.85 -14.84
CA ASN A 293 29.40 -2.40 -14.61
C ASN A 293 29.66 -2.08 -13.12
N GLU A 294 30.38 -0.98 -12.83
CA GLU A 294 30.52 -0.40 -11.47
C GLU A 294 29.17 -0.33 -10.73
N ALA A 295 28.12 0.07 -11.46
CA ALA A 295 26.78 0.19 -10.91
C ALA A 295 26.22 -1.15 -10.42
N SER A 296 26.50 -2.27 -11.08
CA SER A 296 26.05 -3.59 -10.61
C SER A 296 26.78 -4.00 -9.33
N GLN A 297 28.09 -3.73 -9.24
CA GLN A 297 28.87 -3.93 -8.02
C GLN A 297 28.35 -3.05 -6.87
N GLU A 298 28.00 -1.79 -7.14
CA GLU A 298 27.39 -0.87 -6.16
C GLU A 298 26.02 -1.36 -5.65
N HIS A 299 25.16 -1.94 -6.52
CA HIS A 299 23.88 -2.52 -6.09
C HIS A 299 24.08 -3.83 -5.31
N MET A 300 25.00 -4.69 -5.73
CA MET A 300 25.37 -5.91 -4.99
C MET A 300 25.90 -5.57 -3.60
N ALA A 301 26.75 -4.55 -3.52
CA ALA A 301 27.29 -4.07 -2.26
C ALA A 301 26.21 -3.57 -1.30
N LEU A 302 25.18 -2.88 -1.80
CA LEU A 302 24.03 -2.50 -0.99
C LEU A 302 23.24 -3.71 -0.46
N CYS A 303 23.14 -4.81 -1.21
CA CYS A 303 22.43 -6.02 -0.76
C CYS A 303 23.18 -6.75 0.38
N LEU A 304 24.49 -6.93 0.20
CA LEU A 304 25.39 -7.48 1.24
C LEU A 304 25.40 -6.58 2.48
N THR A 305 25.60 -5.27 2.28
CA THR A 305 25.58 -4.20 3.29
C THR A 305 24.32 -4.24 4.15
N LEU A 306 23.15 -4.28 3.51
CA LEU A 306 21.86 -4.26 4.21
C LEU A 306 21.51 -5.63 4.82
N GLY A 307 22.32 -6.68 4.58
CA GLY A 307 22.09 -8.04 5.07
C GLY A 307 20.77 -8.61 4.57
N LEU A 308 20.48 -8.43 3.28
CA LEU A 308 19.25 -8.91 2.63
C LEU A 308 19.52 -10.22 1.87
N PRO A 309 18.61 -11.21 1.93
CA PRO A 309 18.70 -12.39 1.08
C PRO A 309 18.54 -12.00 -0.39
N PHE A 310 19.52 -12.38 -1.23
CA PHE A 310 19.46 -12.10 -2.67
C PHE A 310 19.96 -13.27 -3.52
N PHE A 311 19.44 -13.32 -4.74
CA PHE A 311 19.88 -14.21 -5.81
C PHE A 311 20.21 -13.41 -7.07
N ILE A 312 20.97 -13.99 -7.99
CA ILE A 312 21.52 -13.28 -9.16
C ILE A 312 20.85 -13.78 -10.44
N VAL A 313 20.48 -12.85 -11.32
CA VAL A 313 19.91 -13.15 -12.64
C VAL A 313 20.80 -12.52 -13.72
N VAL A 314 21.54 -13.34 -14.44
CA VAL A 314 22.39 -12.96 -15.58
C VAL A 314 21.51 -12.94 -16.83
N ASN A 315 21.08 -11.74 -17.21
CA ASN A 315 20.21 -11.47 -18.35
C ASN A 315 21.03 -11.18 -19.63
N LYS A 316 20.36 -11.33 -20.79
CA LYS A 316 20.89 -11.11 -22.15
C LYS A 316 21.93 -12.14 -22.63
N ILE A 317 21.77 -13.39 -22.23
CA ILE A 317 22.62 -14.50 -22.72
C ILE A 317 22.52 -14.69 -24.25
N ASP A 318 21.41 -14.28 -24.86
CA ASP A 318 21.15 -14.27 -26.31
C ASP A 318 22.15 -13.45 -27.13
N LEU A 319 22.88 -12.51 -26.51
CA LEU A 319 23.86 -11.69 -27.20
C LEU A 319 25.16 -12.48 -27.53
N GLY A 320 25.46 -13.58 -26.84
CA GLY A 320 26.59 -14.47 -27.12
C GLY A 320 28.02 -13.88 -27.00
N PHE A 321 28.18 -12.56 -26.86
CA PHE A 321 29.48 -11.88 -26.91
C PHE A 321 30.39 -12.06 -25.68
N TYR A 322 29.90 -12.68 -24.59
CA TYR A 322 30.62 -12.76 -23.31
C TYR A 322 30.53 -14.14 -22.69
N SER A 323 31.64 -14.58 -22.08
CA SER A 323 31.67 -15.79 -21.26
C SER A 323 30.89 -15.59 -19.97
N ILE A 324 29.91 -16.47 -19.73
CA ILE A 324 29.13 -16.47 -18.47
C ILE A 324 30.06 -16.77 -17.29
N SER A 325 31.02 -17.69 -17.46
CA SER A 325 32.02 -18.04 -16.44
C SER A 325 32.91 -16.84 -16.05
N GLU A 326 33.27 -15.97 -16.99
CA GLU A 326 34.00 -14.73 -16.66
C GLU A 326 33.14 -13.76 -15.83
N THR A 327 31.84 -13.69 -16.12
CA THR A 327 30.90 -12.86 -15.36
C THR A 327 30.70 -13.39 -13.94
N ILE A 328 30.65 -14.71 -13.76
CA ILE A 328 30.62 -15.38 -12.44
C ILE A 328 31.91 -15.08 -11.67
N ASN A 329 33.08 -15.25 -12.28
CA ASN A 329 34.36 -14.93 -11.65
C ASN A 329 34.46 -13.44 -11.25
N GLN A 330 33.90 -12.52 -12.06
CA GLN A 330 33.84 -11.09 -11.72
C GLN A 330 32.91 -10.81 -10.53
N LEU A 331 31.78 -11.51 -10.42
CA LEU A 331 30.87 -11.43 -9.28
C LEU A 331 31.52 -11.97 -8.00
N GLU A 332 32.13 -13.17 -8.04
CA GLU A 332 32.82 -13.77 -6.87
C GLU A 332 33.95 -12.87 -6.35
N ASN A 333 34.79 -12.34 -7.25
CA ASN A 333 35.84 -11.39 -6.86
C ASN A 333 35.25 -10.11 -6.21
N ALA A 334 34.13 -9.59 -6.73
CA ALA A 334 33.46 -8.41 -6.16
C ALA A 334 32.67 -8.70 -4.87
N ILE A 335 32.33 -9.96 -4.57
CA ILE A 335 31.79 -10.42 -3.27
C ILE A 335 32.94 -10.54 -2.25
N ASN A 336 34.01 -11.25 -2.61
CA ASN A 336 35.20 -11.44 -1.77
C ASN A 336 35.89 -10.12 -1.40
N THR A 337 35.92 -9.14 -2.31
CA THR A 337 36.46 -7.79 -2.08
C THR A 337 35.74 -7.03 -0.95
N GLN A 338 34.52 -7.45 -0.60
CA GLN A 338 33.72 -6.86 0.47
C GLN A 338 33.81 -7.63 1.81
N GLY A 339 34.66 -8.65 1.90
CA GLY A 339 34.83 -9.46 3.11
C GLY A 339 33.74 -10.51 3.35
N TYR A 340 32.91 -10.80 2.35
CA TYR A 340 31.92 -11.88 2.40
C TYR A 340 32.43 -13.08 1.57
N CYS A 341 32.39 -14.28 2.13
CA CYS A 341 32.78 -15.51 1.44
C CYS A 341 31.55 -16.30 0.99
N LYS A 342 30.74 -15.74 0.07
CA LYS A 342 29.59 -16.45 -0.51
C LYS A 342 29.91 -17.04 -1.89
N GLN A 343 29.64 -18.33 -2.04
CA GLN A 343 29.83 -19.09 -3.27
C GLN A 343 28.65 -18.87 -4.23
N LEU A 344 28.95 -18.68 -5.52
CA LEU A 344 27.94 -18.66 -6.56
C LEU A 344 27.71 -20.08 -7.08
N ILE A 345 26.44 -20.49 -7.22
CA ILE A 345 26.10 -21.77 -7.84
C ILE A 345 25.03 -21.56 -8.90
N MET A 346 25.27 -22.08 -10.10
CA MET A 346 24.28 -22.07 -11.19
C MET A 346 23.06 -22.91 -10.78
N TYR A 347 21.88 -22.31 -10.90
CA TYR A 347 20.64 -23.04 -10.68
C TYR A 347 20.37 -23.95 -11.88
N ASN A 348 20.60 -25.25 -11.68
CA ASN A 348 20.15 -26.31 -12.57
C ASN A 348 18.91 -26.97 -11.94
N ASN A 349 17.98 -27.44 -12.75
CA ASN A 349 16.68 -27.88 -12.23
C ASN A 349 16.76 -29.07 -11.27
N SER A 350 16.01 -28.97 -10.16
CA SER A 350 15.89 -29.90 -9.03
C SER A 350 17.04 -29.92 -7.99
N GLN A 351 16.65 -30.25 -6.75
CA GLN A 351 17.48 -30.51 -5.54
C GLN A 351 18.07 -29.34 -4.73
N MET A 352 18.18 -28.10 -5.23
CA MET A 352 18.69 -27.00 -4.39
C MET A 352 17.62 -26.37 -3.49
N SER A 353 17.50 -26.86 -2.24
CA SER A 353 16.76 -26.16 -1.17
C SER A 353 17.57 -24.96 -0.70
N TRP A 354 17.24 -23.76 -1.19
CA TRP A 354 17.96 -22.53 -0.84
C TRP A 354 17.49 -21.94 0.50
N ASN A 355 18.37 -22.00 1.50
CA ASN A 355 18.22 -21.29 2.78
C ASN A 355 19.17 -20.08 2.81
N TYR A 356 18.69 -18.93 3.30
CA TYR A 356 19.50 -17.70 3.41
C TYR A 356 20.77 -17.85 4.28
N GLU A 357 20.71 -18.72 5.30
CA GLU A 357 21.81 -19.03 6.20
C GLU A 357 22.94 -19.82 5.51
N SER A 358 22.69 -20.39 4.33
CA SER A 358 23.76 -20.93 3.49
C SER A 358 24.58 -19.82 2.85
N ASP A 359 25.88 -20.01 2.73
CA ASP A 359 26.78 -19.13 1.96
C ASP A 359 26.63 -19.30 0.43
N ILE A 360 25.50 -19.83 -0.02
CA ILE A 360 25.17 -20.10 -1.42
C ILE A 360 24.27 -18.99 -1.95
N ILE A 361 24.66 -18.38 -3.07
CA ILE A 361 23.84 -17.47 -3.85
C ILE A 361 23.51 -18.17 -5.19
N PRO A 362 22.24 -18.50 -5.47
CA PRO A 362 21.86 -19.12 -6.73
C PRO A 362 21.91 -18.10 -7.87
N VAL A 363 22.42 -18.55 -9.01
CA VAL A 363 22.59 -17.76 -10.24
C VAL A 363 21.75 -18.35 -11.36
N PHE A 364 20.92 -17.52 -11.99
CA PHE A 364 20.05 -17.88 -13.11
C PHE A 364 20.56 -17.21 -14.38
N ASN A 365 20.75 -17.98 -15.45
CA ASN A 365 20.96 -17.44 -16.80
C ASN A 365 19.60 -17.23 -17.45
N VAL A 366 19.32 -16.05 -18.00
CA VAL A 366 18.04 -15.78 -18.69
C VAL A 366 18.20 -14.94 -19.95
N SER A 367 17.26 -15.11 -20.89
CA SER A 367 17.03 -14.15 -21.96
C SER A 367 15.57 -13.68 -21.97
N CYS A 368 15.38 -12.36 -21.92
CA CYS A 368 14.09 -11.72 -22.17
C CYS A 368 13.63 -11.83 -23.63
N VAL A 369 14.49 -12.27 -24.56
CA VAL A 369 14.26 -12.27 -26.02
C VAL A 369 14.02 -13.68 -26.56
N THR A 370 14.82 -14.68 -26.13
CA THR A 370 14.60 -16.09 -26.53
C THR A 370 13.69 -16.84 -25.57
N GLY A 371 13.47 -16.33 -24.36
CA GLY A 371 12.68 -16.97 -23.30
C GLY A 371 13.47 -18.00 -22.46
N GLU A 372 14.72 -18.25 -22.80
CA GLU A 372 15.61 -19.18 -22.10
C GLU A 372 15.75 -18.83 -20.62
N GLY A 373 15.67 -19.84 -19.75
CA GLY A 373 15.82 -19.73 -18.29
C GLY A 373 14.67 -19.05 -17.52
N LEU A 374 13.69 -18.46 -18.20
CA LEU A 374 12.57 -17.76 -17.53
C LEU A 374 11.65 -18.71 -16.75
N GLU A 375 11.48 -19.95 -17.21
CA GLU A 375 10.69 -20.96 -16.51
C GLU A 375 11.34 -21.36 -15.18
N ASP A 376 12.65 -21.57 -15.16
CA ASP A 376 13.42 -21.94 -13.96
C ASP A 376 13.42 -20.82 -12.92
N LEU A 377 13.59 -19.58 -13.37
CA LEU A 377 13.45 -18.38 -12.54
C LEU A 377 12.03 -18.28 -11.95
N THR A 378 10.99 -18.56 -12.75
CA THR A 378 9.59 -18.52 -12.32
C THR A 378 9.29 -19.62 -11.29
N ASN A 379 9.78 -20.84 -11.53
CA ASN A 379 9.64 -21.97 -10.61
C ASN A 379 10.42 -21.75 -9.30
N PHE A 380 11.58 -21.09 -9.34
CA PHE A 380 12.29 -20.68 -8.13
C PHE A 380 11.51 -19.63 -7.33
N ILE A 381 11.03 -18.57 -7.99
CA ILE A 381 10.22 -17.51 -7.36
C ILE A 381 8.91 -18.08 -6.77
N LYS A 382 8.28 -19.07 -7.43
CA LYS A 382 7.15 -19.84 -6.90
C LYS A 382 7.48 -20.56 -5.59
N ASN A 383 8.69 -21.08 -5.43
CA ASN A 383 9.12 -21.83 -4.24
C ASN A 383 9.65 -20.96 -3.09
N LEU A 384 10.05 -19.70 -3.32
CA LEU A 384 10.54 -18.78 -2.27
C LEU A 384 9.50 -18.49 -1.18
N SER A 385 9.77 -18.88 0.08
CA SER A 385 9.01 -18.40 1.25
C SER A 385 9.39 -16.95 1.63
N PRO A 386 8.54 -16.20 2.34
CA PRO A 386 8.97 -14.96 2.98
C PRO A 386 9.93 -15.27 4.15
N TYR A 387 11.15 -14.75 4.10
CA TYR A 387 12.10 -14.88 5.21
C TYR A 387 11.66 -13.98 6.39
N ASN A 388 11.83 -14.45 7.62
CA ASN A 388 11.26 -13.90 8.87
C ASN A 388 9.72 -13.93 8.96
N VAL A 389 9.11 -15.12 8.88
CA VAL A 389 7.83 -15.35 9.59
C VAL A 389 8.15 -15.50 11.09
N ASN A 390 8.30 -14.38 11.80
CA ASN A 390 8.46 -14.37 13.27
C ASN A 390 7.10 -14.68 13.94
N SER A 391 6.70 -15.95 13.89
CA SER A 391 5.40 -16.49 14.33
C SER A 391 5.23 -16.61 15.86
N ALA A 392 6.02 -15.90 16.66
CA ALA A 392 6.16 -16.16 18.10
C ALA A 392 5.79 -14.99 19.05
N ASP A 393 6.09 -13.73 18.68
CA ASP A 393 5.95 -12.56 19.58
C ASP A 393 5.14 -11.41 18.94
N SER A 394 3.91 -11.73 18.52
CA SER A 394 2.90 -10.72 18.16
C SER A 394 1.76 -10.74 19.17
N ASP A 395 1.92 -10.03 20.28
CA ASP A 395 0.78 -9.58 21.09
C ASP A 395 -0.20 -8.87 20.14
N PRO A 396 -1.46 -9.31 20.03
CA PRO A 396 -2.43 -8.75 19.08
C PRO A 396 -2.80 -7.28 19.41
N GLU A 397 -2.50 -6.83 20.63
CA GLU A 397 -2.66 -5.44 21.07
C GLU A 397 -1.47 -4.54 20.69
N SER A 398 -0.29 -5.11 20.43
CA SER A 398 0.88 -4.36 19.94
C SER A 398 0.76 -4.14 18.43
N CYS A 399 1.01 -2.91 17.97
CA CYS A 399 0.81 -2.57 16.56
C CYS A 399 1.88 -1.58 16.10
N LEU A 400 2.52 -1.86 14.96
CA LEU A 400 3.52 -0.98 14.35
C LEU A 400 3.39 -0.97 12.84
N PHE A 401 2.78 0.07 12.29
CA PHE A 401 2.70 0.32 10.85
C PHE A 401 3.67 1.45 10.46
N GLN A 402 4.54 1.23 9.49
CA GLN A 402 5.45 2.25 8.97
C GLN A 402 4.83 2.92 7.74
N ILE A 403 4.86 4.25 7.68
CA ILE A 403 4.29 5.03 6.58
C ILE A 403 5.37 5.22 5.51
N ASP A 404 5.16 4.59 4.36
CA ASP A 404 6.05 4.62 3.19
C ASP A 404 5.75 5.88 2.34
N GLU A 405 4.47 6.12 2.06
CA GLU A 405 4.00 7.14 1.12
C GLU A 405 2.69 7.81 1.58
N THR A 406 2.43 9.03 1.11
CA THR A 406 1.24 9.81 1.46
C THR A 406 0.55 10.32 0.20
N PHE A 407 -0.67 9.83 -0.07
CA PHE A 407 -1.45 10.17 -1.25
C PHE A 407 -2.60 11.12 -0.91
N ARG A 408 -3.05 11.89 -1.91
CA ARG A 408 -4.34 12.59 -1.90
C ARG A 408 -5.14 12.09 -3.09
N VAL A 409 -6.34 11.58 -2.84
CA VAL A 409 -7.23 11.00 -3.85
C VAL A 409 -8.36 11.97 -4.12
N ALA A 410 -8.64 12.30 -5.37
CA ALA A 410 -9.75 13.18 -5.73
C ALA A 410 -11.08 12.58 -5.24
N GLY A 411 -11.89 13.38 -4.55
CA GLY A 411 -13.14 12.93 -3.90
C GLY A 411 -12.99 12.52 -2.43
N LEU A 412 -11.76 12.34 -1.91
CA LEU A 412 -11.50 12.18 -0.47
C LEU A 412 -10.86 13.44 0.10
N ASN A 413 -11.44 14.00 1.16
CA ASN A 413 -10.85 15.13 1.90
C ASN A 413 -9.62 14.72 2.72
N GLU A 414 -9.61 13.47 3.22
CA GLU A 414 -8.56 12.95 4.08
C GLU A 414 -7.42 12.31 3.26
N PRO A 415 -6.16 12.41 3.71
CA PRO A 415 -5.02 11.76 3.07
C PRO A 415 -5.09 10.23 3.20
N VAL A 416 -4.67 9.52 2.16
CA VAL A 416 -4.51 8.06 2.15
C VAL A 416 -3.04 7.73 2.38
N LEU A 417 -2.74 6.92 3.39
CA LEU A 417 -1.38 6.50 3.73
C LEU A 417 -1.05 5.17 3.07
N GLY A 418 0.04 5.11 2.30
CA GLY A 418 0.66 3.84 1.91
C GLY A 418 1.71 3.43 2.95
N GLY A 419 1.77 2.14 3.28
CA GLY A 419 2.74 1.66 4.25
C GLY A 419 2.74 0.15 4.48
N LEU A 420 3.59 -0.29 5.41
CA LEU A 420 3.79 -1.67 5.79
C LEU A 420 3.45 -1.91 7.26
N LEU A 421 2.61 -2.90 7.54
CA LEU A 421 2.40 -3.38 8.91
C LEU A 421 3.57 -4.29 9.31
N VAL A 422 4.36 -3.88 10.30
CA VAL A 422 5.56 -4.59 10.77
C VAL A 422 5.24 -5.53 11.94
N ARG A 423 4.33 -5.14 12.84
CA ARG A 423 3.83 -5.98 13.95
C ARG A 423 2.33 -5.78 14.17
N GLY A 424 1.65 -6.80 14.67
CA GLY A 424 0.24 -6.77 15.03
C GLY A 424 -0.72 -6.98 13.86
N ALA A 425 -1.97 -6.54 14.06
CA ALA A 425 -3.01 -6.51 13.06
C ALA A 425 -3.81 -5.19 13.14
N ILE A 426 -4.32 -4.70 12.01
CA ILE A 426 -5.18 -3.52 11.93
C ILE A 426 -6.51 -3.89 11.29
N ALA A 427 -7.62 -3.49 11.92
CA ALA A 427 -8.98 -3.58 11.40
C ALA A 427 -9.59 -2.18 11.19
N PRO A 428 -10.63 -2.02 10.36
CA PRO A 428 -11.36 -0.76 10.24
C PRO A 428 -11.98 -0.40 11.60
N GLY A 429 -11.81 0.84 12.03
CA GLY A 429 -12.31 1.33 13.31
C GLY A 429 -11.28 1.33 14.46
N THR A 430 -10.15 0.63 14.33
CA THR A 430 -9.06 0.64 15.34
C THR A 430 -8.56 2.06 15.60
N ARG A 431 -8.26 2.37 16.87
CA ARG A 431 -7.63 3.62 17.31
C ARG A 431 -6.13 3.40 17.48
N LEU A 432 -5.33 4.29 16.90
CA LEU A 432 -3.86 4.25 16.91
C LEU A 432 -3.29 5.63 17.22
N LEU A 433 -1.99 5.71 17.48
CA LEU A 433 -1.21 6.93 17.62
C LEU A 433 -0.39 7.17 16.36
N VAL A 434 -0.50 8.35 15.74
CA VAL A 434 0.34 8.76 14.59
C VAL A 434 1.44 9.73 15.01
N GLY A 435 2.67 9.49 14.56
CA GLY A 435 3.80 10.35 14.84
C GLY A 435 5.13 9.78 14.36
N PRO A 436 6.28 10.35 14.78
CA PRO A 436 6.37 11.51 15.64
C PRO A 436 6.10 12.81 14.87
N LEU A 437 5.36 13.69 15.52
CA LEU A 437 5.16 15.07 15.09
C LEU A 437 6.48 15.88 15.21
N PRO A 438 6.57 17.11 14.65
CA PRO A 438 7.81 17.89 14.66
C PRO A 438 8.33 18.27 16.06
N ASP A 439 7.44 18.33 17.04
CA ASP A 439 7.68 18.49 18.48
C ASP A 439 8.14 17.19 19.17
N GLY A 440 7.84 16.03 18.59
CA GLY A 440 8.09 14.70 19.15
C GLY A 440 6.88 14.02 19.77
N GLU A 441 5.69 14.63 19.74
CA GLU A 441 4.46 14.02 20.24
C GLU A 441 3.81 13.07 19.22
N PHE A 442 2.78 12.34 19.67
CA PHE A 442 1.99 11.43 18.86
C PHE A 442 0.49 11.74 19.02
N SER A 443 -0.22 11.91 17.90
CA SER A 443 -1.64 12.28 17.90
C SER A 443 -2.54 11.05 17.78
N PRO A 444 -3.63 10.93 18.57
CA PRO A 444 -4.58 9.84 18.42
C PRO A 444 -5.40 9.98 17.13
N VAL A 445 -5.51 8.89 16.38
CA VAL A 445 -6.24 8.78 15.11
C VAL A 445 -7.12 7.52 15.09
N LYS A 446 -8.13 7.51 14.22
CA LYS A 446 -8.96 6.33 13.95
C LYS A 446 -8.77 5.89 12.50
N VAL A 447 -8.60 4.58 12.30
CA VAL A 447 -8.62 3.96 10.96
C VAL A 447 -10.06 3.93 10.45
N VAL A 448 -10.32 4.47 9.27
CA VAL A 448 -11.65 4.49 8.63
C VAL A 448 -11.81 3.29 7.70
N SER A 449 -10.87 3.11 6.77
CA SER A 449 -10.89 2.03 5.77
C SER A 449 -9.49 1.50 5.49
N LEU A 450 -9.45 0.25 5.02
CA LEU A 450 -8.24 -0.51 4.72
C LEU A 450 -8.32 -1.06 3.31
N HIS A 451 -7.29 -0.82 2.50
CA HIS A 451 -7.14 -1.40 1.17
C HIS A 451 -5.80 -2.10 1.04
N ARG A 452 -5.74 -3.18 0.27
CA ARG A 452 -4.51 -3.88 -0.11
C ARG A 452 -4.58 -4.19 -1.60
N ASN A 453 -3.57 -3.77 -2.37
CA ASN A 453 -3.54 -3.94 -3.83
C ASN A 453 -4.84 -3.38 -4.49
N LYS A 454 -5.21 -2.15 -4.10
CA LYS A 454 -6.42 -1.38 -4.48
C LYS A 454 -7.78 -1.91 -4.01
N THR A 455 -7.94 -3.21 -3.80
CA THR A 455 -9.14 -3.81 -3.19
C THR A 455 -9.26 -3.50 -1.69
N PRO A 456 -10.48 -3.46 -1.10
CA PRO A 456 -10.66 -3.32 0.35
C PRO A 456 -10.18 -4.58 1.09
N CYS A 457 -10.06 -4.51 2.42
CA CYS A 457 -9.86 -5.68 3.28
C CYS A 457 -10.47 -5.42 4.67
N CYS A 458 -10.84 -6.47 5.39
CA CYS A 458 -11.32 -6.34 6.78
C CYS A 458 -10.19 -6.43 7.81
N LEU A 459 -9.03 -6.96 7.41
CA LEU A 459 -7.86 -7.07 8.27
C LEU A 459 -6.56 -6.91 7.46
N VAL A 460 -5.61 -6.19 8.02
CA VAL A 460 -4.19 -6.20 7.61
C VAL A 460 -3.41 -6.87 8.72
N ARG A 461 -2.55 -7.84 8.41
CA ARG A 461 -1.68 -8.55 9.36
C ARG A 461 -0.21 -8.12 9.17
N ALA A 462 0.65 -8.41 10.14
CA ALA A 462 2.09 -8.18 10.05
C ALA A 462 2.70 -8.75 8.75
N SER A 463 3.75 -8.07 8.26
CA SER A 463 4.37 -8.28 6.95
C SER A 463 3.46 -8.03 5.72
N GLN A 464 2.32 -7.35 5.86
CA GLN A 464 1.47 -6.93 4.72
C GLN A 464 1.51 -5.42 4.48
N SER A 465 1.72 -5.03 3.22
CA SER A 465 1.56 -3.64 2.76
C SER A 465 0.09 -3.31 2.53
N ALA A 466 -0.32 -2.10 2.88
CA ALA A 466 -1.70 -1.61 2.79
C ALA A 466 -1.77 -0.09 2.55
N SER A 467 -2.93 0.35 2.05
CA SER A 467 -3.35 1.75 1.99
C SER A 467 -4.42 2.00 3.06
N LEU A 468 -4.19 2.96 3.95
CA LEU A 468 -5.07 3.28 5.08
C LEU A 468 -5.69 4.67 4.89
N THR A 469 -6.98 4.82 5.16
CA THR A 469 -7.60 6.14 5.34
C THR A 469 -7.77 6.40 6.83
N LEU A 470 -7.26 7.54 7.31
CA LEU A 470 -7.41 7.98 8.71
C LEU A 470 -8.50 9.04 8.83
N ALA A 471 -9.03 9.18 10.05
CA ALA A 471 -9.81 10.33 10.47
C ALA A 471 -9.49 10.70 11.94
N PRO A 472 -9.83 11.92 12.39
CA PRO A 472 -9.81 12.26 13.80
C PRO A 472 -10.69 11.30 14.62
N PRO A 473 -10.32 10.96 15.88
CA PRO A 473 -11.05 9.97 16.67
C PRO A 473 -12.47 10.41 17.06
N THR A 474 -12.77 11.72 16.99
CA THR A 474 -14.09 12.32 17.15
C THR A 474 -14.24 13.57 16.28
N ASN A 475 -15.48 14.01 16.01
CA ASN A 475 -15.76 15.29 15.32
C ASN A 475 -15.41 16.54 16.16
N ARG A 476 -14.84 16.38 17.37
CA ARG A 476 -14.38 17.47 18.26
C ARG A 476 -12.86 17.48 18.49
N SER A 477 -12.14 16.45 18.04
CA SER A 477 -10.68 16.46 18.02
C SER A 477 -10.16 17.44 16.95
N PRO A 478 -8.92 17.95 17.07
CA PRO A 478 -8.30 18.75 16.01
C PRO A 478 -8.26 17.99 14.67
N PRO A 479 -8.15 18.72 13.54
CA PRO A 479 -7.93 18.10 12.23
C PRO A 479 -6.66 17.24 12.22
N LEU A 480 -6.57 16.29 11.28
CA LEU A 480 -5.40 15.41 11.18
C LEU A 480 -4.09 16.23 11.06
N PRO A 481 -3.02 15.83 11.77
CA PRO A 481 -1.74 16.51 11.68
C PRO A 481 -1.12 16.36 10.28
N HIS A 482 -0.06 17.13 9.99
CA HIS A 482 0.64 17.03 8.72
C HIS A 482 1.44 15.71 8.62
N LEU A 483 0.83 14.71 8.00
CA LEU A 483 1.38 13.37 7.81
C LEU A 483 2.55 13.39 6.79
N ARG A 484 3.68 12.74 7.13
CA ARG A 484 4.86 12.59 6.27
C ARG A 484 5.30 11.12 6.16
N PRO A 485 5.95 10.71 5.05
CA PRO A 485 6.75 9.49 5.00
C PRO A 485 7.77 9.42 6.14
N GLY A 486 8.00 8.23 6.69
CA GLY A 486 8.88 8.03 7.86
C GLY A 486 8.17 8.11 9.22
N MET A 487 6.96 8.65 9.28
CA MET A 487 6.07 8.49 10.43
C MET A 487 5.60 7.02 10.57
N VAL A 488 5.01 6.73 11.72
CA VAL A 488 4.48 5.42 12.12
C VAL A 488 3.08 5.56 12.70
N LEU A 489 2.28 4.50 12.59
CA LEU A 489 1.09 4.29 13.41
C LEU A 489 1.39 3.21 14.44
N ILE A 490 1.18 3.53 15.71
CA ILE A 490 1.52 2.67 16.85
C ILE A 490 0.30 2.44 17.75
N SER A 491 0.25 1.33 18.48
CA SER A 491 -0.82 1.07 19.43
C SER A 491 -0.83 2.08 20.59
N LEU A 492 -2.00 2.32 21.18
CA LEU A 492 -2.15 3.20 22.34
C LEU A 492 -1.39 2.71 23.58
N TRP A 493 -1.13 1.39 23.65
CA TRP A 493 -0.46 0.73 24.77
C TRP A 493 1.08 0.75 24.68
N ASP A 494 1.64 0.85 23.47
CA ASP A 494 3.08 0.70 23.20
C ASP A 494 3.94 1.90 23.66
N GLN A 495 3.32 2.97 24.19
CA GLN A 495 3.93 4.22 24.67
C GLN A 495 5.13 4.70 23.81
N PRO A 496 4.91 5.07 22.52
CA PRO A 496 6.00 5.39 21.61
C PRO A 496 6.72 6.67 22.02
N HIS A 497 8.06 6.62 21.99
CA HIS A 497 8.93 7.75 22.26
C HIS A 497 9.61 8.21 20.97
N ALA A 498 9.53 9.51 20.66
CA ALA A 498 10.31 10.10 19.58
C ALA A 498 11.79 10.21 19.98
N THR A 499 12.71 10.11 19.03
CA THR A 499 14.15 10.13 19.29
C THR A 499 14.84 11.22 18.47
N LEU A 500 15.66 12.05 19.13
CA LEU A 500 16.46 13.09 18.46
C LEU A 500 17.96 12.75 18.46
N PHE A 501 18.38 11.93 19.42
CA PHE A 501 19.73 11.38 19.53
C PHE A 501 19.66 9.85 19.58
N PHE A 502 20.61 9.18 18.95
CA PHE A 502 20.76 7.73 19.01
C PHE A 502 22.23 7.34 18.87
N GLN A 503 22.61 6.21 19.45
CA GLN A 503 23.94 5.62 19.31
C GLN A 503 23.84 4.38 18.42
N ALA A 504 24.81 4.23 17.52
CA ALA A 504 24.92 3.08 16.65
C ALA A 504 26.38 2.66 16.49
N THR A 505 26.63 1.35 16.39
CA THR A 505 27.93 0.84 15.94
C THR A 505 27.95 0.89 14.42
N VAL A 506 28.99 1.52 13.86
CA VAL A 506 29.11 1.87 12.44
C VAL A 506 30.44 1.36 11.90
N LEU A 507 30.40 0.70 10.75
CA LEU A 507 31.53 0.36 9.87
C LEU A 507 31.56 1.34 8.68
N ILE A 508 32.71 1.95 8.39
CA ILE A 508 32.88 2.82 7.21
C ILE A 508 33.42 1.99 6.04
N VAL A 509 32.56 1.65 5.08
CA VAL A 509 32.92 0.84 3.89
C VAL A 509 33.76 1.64 2.89
N TYR A 510 33.51 2.95 2.79
CA TYR A 510 34.33 3.84 1.96
C TYR A 510 34.16 5.29 2.38
N HIS A 511 35.27 5.96 2.64
CA HIS A 511 35.35 7.42 2.68
C HIS A 511 36.66 7.93 2.06
N ALA A 512 36.63 9.15 1.50
CA ALA A 512 37.78 9.78 0.85
C ALA A 512 38.76 10.46 1.83
N THR A 513 38.32 10.75 3.06
CA THR A 513 39.11 11.37 4.14
C THR A 513 38.77 10.69 5.48
N ALA A 514 39.25 11.22 6.60
CA ALA A 514 38.82 10.79 7.93
C ALA A 514 37.53 11.53 8.36
N ILE A 515 36.60 10.81 9.01
CA ILE A 515 35.36 11.36 9.58
C ILE A 515 35.61 11.80 11.02
N TYR A 516 35.19 13.01 11.37
CA TYR A 516 35.35 13.61 12.71
C TYR A 516 33.99 13.99 13.31
N SER A 517 33.98 14.35 14.61
CA SER A 517 32.78 14.96 15.21
C SER A 517 32.41 16.28 14.51
N GLY A 518 31.12 16.56 14.39
CA GLY A 518 30.56 17.66 13.61
C GLY A 518 30.19 17.30 12.16
N PHE A 519 30.68 16.17 11.63
CA PHE A 519 30.37 15.69 10.27
C PHE A 519 28.86 15.50 10.04
N GLN A 520 28.37 15.95 8.88
CA GLN A 520 26.95 15.92 8.52
C GLN A 520 26.70 14.95 7.38
N THR A 521 25.91 13.91 7.62
CA THR A 521 25.65 12.87 6.61
C THR A 521 24.17 12.55 6.52
N THR A 522 23.71 12.07 5.36
CA THR A 522 22.32 11.58 5.22
C THR A 522 22.25 10.17 5.80
N VAL A 523 21.37 9.97 6.77
CA VAL A 523 21.14 8.67 7.39
C VAL A 523 19.82 8.10 6.89
N HIS A 524 19.84 6.84 6.48
CA HIS A 524 18.68 6.06 6.09
C HIS A 524 18.45 4.95 7.13
N VAL A 525 17.26 4.89 7.74
CA VAL A 525 16.83 3.86 8.68
C VAL A 525 15.37 3.50 8.42
N GLY A 526 15.10 2.32 7.87
CA GLY A 526 13.74 1.99 7.41
C GLY A 526 13.25 3.00 6.37
N ASN A 527 12.10 3.63 6.64
CA ASN A 527 11.56 4.77 5.89
C ASN A 527 12.20 6.14 6.24
N VAL A 528 12.82 6.27 7.41
CA VAL A 528 13.42 7.53 7.87
C VAL A 528 14.63 7.87 7.00
N ARG A 529 14.64 9.08 6.42
CA ARG A 529 15.74 9.60 5.61
C ARG A 529 16.00 11.07 5.93
N GLN A 530 17.00 11.33 6.77
CA GLN A 530 17.24 12.65 7.33
C GLN A 530 18.74 12.93 7.48
N THR A 531 19.14 14.21 7.49
CA THR A 531 20.52 14.60 7.82
C THR A 531 20.74 14.41 9.32
N CYS A 532 21.86 13.77 9.68
CA CYS A 532 22.36 13.70 11.05
C CYS A 532 23.71 14.41 11.17
N ILE A 533 23.95 15.02 12.33
CA ILE A 533 25.27 15.45 12.79
C ILE A 533 25.85 14.32 13.66
N ILE A 534 27.09 13.89 13.37
CA ILE A 534 27.88 13.10 14.32
C ILE A 534 28.27 14.01 15.49
N LYS A 535 27.86 13.66 16.71
CA LYS A 535 28.13 14.44 17.93
C LYS A 535 29.28 13.88 18.78
N GLY A 536 29.54 12.59 18.67
CA GLY A 536 30.65 11.93 19.33
C GLY A 536 30.99 10.61 18.64
N ILE A 537 32.26 10.23 18.70
CA ILE A 537 32.76 8.95 18.19
C ILE A 537 33.53 8.30 19.34
N MET A 538 32.96 7.22 19.87
CA MET A 538 33.59 6.47 20.95
C MET A 538 34.77 5.66 20.40
N ASP A 539 35.89 5.63 21.14
CA ASP A 539 37.19 5.00 20.78
C ASP A 539 37.93 5.61 19.57
N ALA A 540 37.54 6.79 19.09
CA ALA A 540 38.34 7.54 18.10
C ALA A 540 39.55 8.23 18.77
N LYS A 541 40.72 7.61 18.67
CA LYS A 541 42.03 8.14 19.10
C LYS A 541 42.55 9.24 18.17
N ASP A 542 41.89 10.40 18.17
CA ASP A 542 42.17 11.64 17.40
C ASP A 542 42.29 11.55 15.86
N ARG A 543 42.43 10.35 15.28
CA ARG A 543 42.68 10.09 13.86
C ARG A 543 41.45 10.15 12.94
N GLY A 544 40.29 10.45 13.51
CA GLY A 544 38.96 10.26 12.91
C GLY A 544 38.62 8.78 12.63
N LEU A 545 37.51 8.53 11.92
CA LEU A 545 37.21 7.22 11.34
C LEU A 545 37.61 7.17 9.87
N GLN A 546 38.34 6.13 9.50
CA GLN A 546 38.84 5.90 8.15
C GLN A 546 38.10 4.73 7.49
N THR A 547 38.40 4.43 6.22
CA THR A 547 37.82 3.27 5.54
C THR A 547 38.23 1.97 6.27
N ASN A 548 37.25 1.09 6.46
CA ASN A 548 37.27 -0.14 7.26
C ASN A 548 37.36 0.03 8.79
N ASP A 549 37.38 1.26 9.33
CA ASP A 549 37.20 1.44 10.78
C ASP A 549 35.76 1.09 11.20
N THR A 550 35.64 0.44 12.37
CA THR A 550 34.36 0.24 13.08
C THR A 550 34.40 0.95 14.43
N ALA A 551 33.39 1.76 14.74
CA ALA A 551 33.29 2.48 16.02
C ALA A 551 31.83 2.67 16.46
N SER A 552 31.62 3.03 17.73
CA SER A 552 30.30 3.42 18.23
C SER A 552 30.13 4.93 18.13
N VAL A 553 29.10 5.38 17.40
CA VAL A 553 28.92 6.78 16.99
C VAL A 553 27.60 7.31 17.54
N LEU A 554 27.65 8.48 18.18
CA LEU A 554 26.48 9.21 18.66
C LEU A 554 26.01 10.19 17.57
N PHE A 555 24.80 9.98 17.07
CA PHE A 555 24.15 10.83 16.07
C PHE A 555 23.12 11.74 16.72
N ARG A 556 22.90 12.90 16.09
CA ARG A 556 21.75 13.77 16.34
C ARG A 556 21.07 14.11 15.01
N PHE A 557 19.77 13.93 14.93
CA PHE A 557 18.93 14.42 13.82
C PHE A 557 18.89 15.95 13.76
N VAL A 558 18.82 16.51 12.54
CA VAL A 558 18.89 17.97 12.33
C VAL A 558 17.53 18.66 12.37
N ASN A 559 16.49 18.10 11.73
CA ASN A 559 15.26 18.86 11.42
C ASN A 559 14.09 18.61 12.38
N HIS A 560 13.92 17.38 12.85
CA HIS A 560 12.83 16.90 13.71
C HIS A 560 13.25 15.54 14.32
N PRO A 561 12.65 15.12 15.45
CA PRO A 561 12.84 13.77 15.96
C PRO A 561 12.12 12.73 15.09
N GLU A 562 12.57 11.48 15.17
CA GLU A 562 12.06 10.34 14.41
C GLU A 562 11.85 9.12 15.34
N TYR A 563 10.97 8.19 14.98
CA TYR A 563 10.74 6.97 15.77
C TYR A 563 11.75 5.90 15.36
N LEU A 564 12.54 5.42 16.33
CA LEU A 564 13.60 4.44 16.14
C LEU A 564 13.51 3.36 17.24
N HIS A 565 13.86 2.12 16.90
CA HIS A 565 14.05 1.05 17.87
C HIS A 565 15.49 0.53 17.85
N VAL A 566 15.92 -0.07 18.97
CA VAL A 566 17.22 -0.74 19.04
C VAL A 566 17.26 -1.88 18.03
N GLY A 567 18.42 -2.08 17.41
CA GLY A 567 18.68 -3.14 16.45
C GLY A 567 18.35 -2.82 15.00
N MET A 568 17.73 -1.68 14.68
CA MET A 568 17.55 -1.23 13.30
C MET A 568 18.90 -1.10 12.58
N ARG A 569 18.93 -1.51 11.30
CA ARG A 569 20.07 -1.28 10.40
C ARG A 569 20.01 0.16 9.85
N LEU A 570 21.17 0.79 9.73
CA LEU A 570 21.31 2.14 9.16
C LEU A 570 22.32 2.17 8.01
N LEU A 571 22.10 3.07 7.07
CA LEU A 571 23.05 3.42 6.01
C LEU A 571 23.40 4.91 6.09
N LEU A 572 24.69 5.21 6.28
CA LEU A 572 25.25 6.56 6.16
C LEU A 572 25.61 6.83 4.70
N ARG A 573 25.23 8.01 4.20
CA ARG A 573 25.54 8.41 2.82
C ARG A 573 25.77 9.91 2.67
N GLU A 574 26.89 10.24 2.06
CA GLU A 574 27.19 11.58 1.55
C GLU A 574 27.98 11.46 0.24
N GLY A 575 27.39 11.85 -0.90
CA GLY A 575 28.04 11.70 -2.20
C GLY A 575 28.44 10.24 -2.50
N ARG A 576 29.76 9.95 -2.40
CA ARG A 576 30.37 8.61 -2.53
C ARG A 576 30.54 7.88 -1.19
N THR A 577 30.52 8.58 -0.06
CA THR A 577 30.72 8.04 1.29
C THR A 577 29.68 6.99 1.60
N LYS A 578 30.13 5.85 2.13
CA LYS A 578 29.29 4.71 2.54
C LYS A 578 29.70 4.25 3.93
N GLY A 579 28.77 4.32 4.87
CA GLY A 579 28.88 3.66 6.17
C GLY A 579 27.64 2.81 6.44
N ILE A 580 27.82 1.71 7.16
CA ILE A 580 26.75 0.80 7.58
C ILE A 580 26.74 0.83 9.11
N GLY A 581 25.58 0.70 9.74
CA GLY A 581 25.56 0.45 11.17
C GLY A 581 24.32 -0.27 11.68
N LYS A 582 24.33 -0.53 12.98
CA LYS A 582 23.19 -1.05 13.74
C LYS A 582 22.98 -0.16 14.96
N ILE A 583 21.75 0.32 15.16
CA ILE A 583 21.40 1.12 16.34
C ILE A 583 21.57 0.26 17.60
N THR A 584 22.38 0.73 18.53
CA THR A 584 22.69 0.04 19.79
C THR A 584 21.93 0.63 20.96
N GLN A 585 21.71 1.95 20.98
CA GLN A 585 20.94 2.64 22.01
C GLN A 585 20.15 3.81 21.38
N ILE A 586 18.99 4.09 21.95
CA ILE A 586 18.13 5.24 21.59
C ILE A 586 17.97 6.14 22.81
N PHE A 587 17.95 7.46 22.59
CA PHE A 587 17.72 8.42 23.66
C PHE A 587 16.35 9.08 23.42
N PRO A 588 15.33 8.76 24.24
CA PRO A 588 14.00 9.32 24.06
C PRO A 588 14.03 10.84 24.25
N LEU A 589 13.31 11.56 23.41
CA LEU A 589 13.05 12.97 23.60
C LEU A 589 12.04 13.11 24.74
N ILE A 590 12.53 13.43 25.94
CA ILE A 590 11.68 13.73 27.09
C ILE A 590 10.95 15.04 26.80
N GLY A 591 9.69 14.94 26.33
CA GLY A 591 8.79 16.07 26.23
C GLY A 591 8.53 16.68 27.61
N GLN A 592 8.18 17.97 27.65
CA GLN A 592 7.85 18.66 28.90
C GLN A 592 6.46 18.26 29.43
N GLN A 593 6.28 16.99 29.79
CA GLN A 593 5.09 16.54 30.51
C GLN A 593 5.10 17.12 31.93
N ASN A 594 4.42 18.26 32.06
CA ASN A 594 3.84 18.81 33.29
C ASN A 594 4.60 18.53 34.59
N SER A 595 5.46 19.47 34.97
CA SER A 595 5.84 19.69 36.37
C SER A 595 4.62 20.19 37.17
N ILE A 596 3.71 19.28 37.50
CA ILE A 596 2.59 19.48 38.41
C ILE A 596 2.71 18.45 39.52
N GLN A 597 3.28 18.91 40.65
CA GLN A 597 3.05 18.35 41.98
C GLN A 597 2.20 19.36 42.77
#